data_AF-A0A940QEE9-F1
#
_entry.id   AF-A0A940QEE9-F1
#
_cell.length_a   1.000
_cell.length_b   1.000
_cell.length_c   1.000
_cell.angle_alpha   90.00
_cell.angle_beta   90.00
_cell.angle_gamma   90.00
#
_symmetry.space_group_name_H-M   'P 1'
#
loop_
_entity.id
_entity.type
_entity.pdbx_description
1 polymer ?
#
loop_
_entity_poly.entity_id
_entity_poly.type
_entity_poly.pdbx_seq_one_letter_code
_entity_poly.pdbx_strand_id
1 'polypeptide(L)'
;MIKKISSGIALTLRVLKNALLRPFRVIYSKVNYLLSAGRVATAVPGAVKKLPRIVRRKPEKREDYFDWGSIYIAKSLVLLIVVLLIAVPLLYIFLLHPLFTSWWWVKDFYEKDAAVGSYSGRVRIYYDESFGELEFEGRLKDGKYEEYGEERWENGRSRYAGNYSDGQYSGSGILYLEDGTVLYRGEFADGKYNGAGELSEDGSVLSGDFKNGVLQGSGTITRDGVLLFTGNFIDGIAEGAGKQNYEDGSLHYSGNFSAGVPHGEALEYYPDGTLKYNGEFTAGKYNGAGTLYDENGNKLYSGAFEMGEYSGTGTLFIGGERAYSGEFERGAYSGSGTLYGADGTVTTGTFKDGAITGAAVRTYPNGMKYEGCFAENLPSGSGVLTDAAGNTVYSGQFAGGDIDYTTIVGMEAAAAAELFPGAVRTVESDGFRLSGDGIILECSFASGDSPAAVRTVYSVPLGGAAVKISGAEEVPADGAYKADNALPSAAEALCVPAQNAICYAAAGNDCASYWWTASDGTLLMRSVTAGSTVPAPSEDTNTDMQDDEIAQLFENIGLDIEDFRSLGF
;
A
#
# COMPACT_ATOMS: atom_id res chain seq x y z
N MET A 1 27.10 65.32 -32.01
CA MET A 1 26.56 66.14 -33.13
C MET A 1 25.15 65.70 -33.57
N ILE A 2 24.83 64.40 -33.54
CA ILE A 2 23.51 63.85 -33.95
C ILE A 2 22.34 64.26 -32.99
N LYS A 3 22.59 64.44 -31.68
CA LYS A 3 21.58 64.91 -30.71
C LYS A 3 21.10 66.37 -30.89
N LYS A 4 21.90 67.26 -31.50
CA LYS A 4 21.47 68.65 -31.76
C LYS A 4 20.58 68.76 -33.01
N ILE A 5 20.77 67.88 -34.00
CA ILE A 5 19.98 67.88 -35.23
C ILE A 5 18.57 67.29 -35.00
N SER A 6 18.41 66.26 -34.15
CA SER A 6 17.08 65.71 -33.84
C SER A 6 16.18 66.66 -33.03
N SER A 7 16.76 67.46 -32.12
CA SER A 7 16.01 68.44 -31.32
C SER A 7 15.44 69.61 -32.17
N GLY A 8 16.16 70.04 -33.22
CA GLY A 8 15.71 71.08 -34.14
C GLY A 8 14.58 70.62 -35.08
N ILE A 9 14.60 69.36 -35.49
CA ILE A 9 13.58 68.75 -36.35
C ILE A 9 12.28 68.48 -35.57
N ALA A 10 12.37 68.09 -34.29
CA ALA A 10 11.20 67.87 -33.44
C ALA A 10 10.47 69.17 -33.07
N LEU A 11 11.21 70.27 -32.87
CA LEU A 11 10.63 71.59 -32.58
C LEU A 11 9.93 72.19 -33.81
N THR A 12 10.54 72.05 -34.99
CA THR A 12 9.95 72.51 -36.25
C THR A 12 8.72 71.68 -36.66
N LEU A 13 8.71 70.36 -36.44
CA LEU A 13 7.54 69.51 -36.65
C LEU A 13 6.38 69.80 -35.67
N ARG A 14 6.65 70.16 -34.41
CA ARG A 14 5.60 70.56 -33.45
C ARG A 14 4.96 71.90 -33.81
N VAL A 15 5.76 72.88 -34.26
CA VAL A 15 5.24 74.18 -34.71
C VAL A 15 4.47 74.02 -36.02
N LEU A 16 4.95 73.19 -36.96
CA LEU A 16 4.26 72.91 -38.22
C LEU A 16 2.92 72.16 -38.00
N LYS A 17 2.90 71.15 -37.11
CA LYS A 17 1.69 70.40 -36.73
C LYS A 17 0.65 71.31 -36.05
N ASN A 18 1.08 72.20 -35.16
CA ASN A 18 0.18 73.14 -34.48
C ASN A 18 -0.28 74.31 -35.35
N ALA A 19 0.53 74.74 -36.32
CA ALA A 19 0.16 75.77 -37.31
C ALA A 19 -0.81 75.22 -38.37
N LEU A 20 -0.58 74.00 -38.86
CA LEU A 20 -1.43 73.34 -39.85
C LEU A 20 -2.79 72.90 -39.28
N LEU A 21 -2.86 72.46 -38.02
CA LEU A 21 -4.10 71.94 -37.41
C LEU A 21 -4.95 72.99 -36.68
N ARG A 22 -4.43 74.21 -36.45
CA ARG A 22 -5.15 75.32 -35.81
C ARG A 22 -6.44 75.74 -36.54
N PRO A 23 -6.46 75.93 -37.88
CA PRO A 23 -7.72 76.24 -38.59
C PRO A 23 -8.70 75.07 -38.54
N PHE A 24 -8.24 73.82 -38.54
CA PHE A 24 -9.10 72.64 -38.49
C PHE A 24 -9.76 72.42 -37.13
N ARG A 25 -9.13 72.79 -36.00
CA ARG A 25 -9.77 72.73 -34.66
C ARG A 25 -10.94 73.70 -34.51
N VAL A 26 -10.84 74.89 -35.11
CA VAL A 26 -11.90 75.91 -35.10
C VAL A 26 -13.05 75.52 -36.04
N ILE A 27 -12.75 74.83 -37.14
CA ILE A 27 -13.75 74.30 -38.07
C ILE A 27 -14.44 73.06 -37.47
N TYR A 28 -13.70 72.14 -36.86
CA TYR A 28 -14.24 70.91 -36.26
C TYR A 28 -15.23 71.20 -35.11
N SER A 29 -14.92 72.17 -34.25
CA SER A 29 -15.83 72.60 -33.17
C SER A 29 -17.09 73.30 -33.69
N LYS A 30 -17.00 74.10 -34.77
CA LYS A 30 -18.17 74.71 -35.43
C LYS A 30 -19.03 73.69 -36.19
N VAL A 31 -18.42 72.68 -36.79
CA VAL A 31 -19.11 71.61 -37.53
C VAL A 31 -19.86 70.68 -36.57
N ASN A 32 -19.28 70.33 -35.41
CA ASN A 32 -19.99 69.57 -34.37
C ASN A 32 -21.16 70.35 -33.74
N TYR A 33 -21.03 71.68 -33.58
CA TYR A 33 -22.12 72.54 -33.10
C TYR A 33 -23.28 72.63 -34.12
N LEU A 34 -22.98 72.61 -35.42
CA LEU A 34 -23.98 72.62 -36.50
C LEU A 34 -24.65 71.25 -36.72
N LEU A 35 -24.03 70.15 -36.30
CA LEU A 35 -24.48 68.77 -36.53
C LEU A 35 -24.96 68.05 -35.26
N SER A 36 -25.37 68.79 -34.22
CA SER A 36 -26.11 68.20 -33.10
C SER A 36 -27.40 67.53 -33.61
N ALA A 37 -27.68 66.32 -33.12
CA ALA A 37 -28.64 65.35 -33.63
C ALA A 37 -30.12 65.81 -33.71
N GLY A 38 -30.43 67.06 -33.36
CA GLY A 38 -31.77 67.64 -33.45
C GLY A 38 -32.10 68.39 -34.76
N ARG A 39 -31.15 68.64 -35.68
CA ARG A 39 -31.41 69.45 -36.90
C ARG A 39 -31.14 68.78 -38.25
N VAL A 40 -30.44 67.64 -38.29
CA VAL A 40 -30.16 66.92 -39.56
C VAL A 40 -31.40 66.15 -40.05
N ALA A 41 -32.33 65.80 -39.17
CA ALA A 41 -33.54 65.06 -39.51
C ALA A 41 -34.57 65.86 -40.35
N THR A 42 -34.49 67.19 -40.41
CA THR A 42 -35.50 68.02 -41.10
C THR A 42 -35.01 68.66 -42.42
N ALA A 43 -33.74 68.47 -42.81
CA ALA A 43 -33.16 69.15 -43.97
C ALA A 43 -32.92 68.27 -45.21
N VAL A 44 -33.25 66.98 -45.17
CA VAL A 44 -32.90 66.01 -46.23
C VAL A 44 -34.02 65.65 -47.24
N PRO A 45 -35.34 65.90 -47.05
CA PRO A 45 -36.32 65.49 -48.07
C PRO A 45 -36.33 66.35 -49.35
N GLY A 46 -35.86 67.60 -49.30
CA GLY A 46 -36.02 68.58 -50.39
C GLY A 46 -34.95 68.52 -51.48
N ALA A 47 -33.68 68.31 -51.12
CA ALA A 47 -32.56 68.37 -52.05
C ALA A 47 -32.34 67.06 -52.83
N VAL A 48 -32.72 65.90 -52.26
CA VAL A 48 -32.50 64.59 -52.87
C VAL A 48 -33.57 64.25 -53.94
N LYS A 49 -34.77 64.84 -53.86
CA LYS A 49 -35.85 64.62 -54.84
C LYS A 49 -35.61 65.21 -56.24
N LYS A 50 -34.61 66.08 -56.44
CA LYS A 50 -34.28 66.68 -57.75
C LYS A 50 -33.09 66.05 -58.49
N LEU A 51 -32.37 65.13 -57.85
CA LEU A 51 -31.17 64.50 -58.41
C LEU A 51 -31.39 63.52 -59.59
N PRO A 52 -32.56 62.89 -59.85
CA PRO A 52 -32.66 61.91 -60.94
C PRO A 52 -32.86 62.50 -62.36
N ARG A 53 -33.02 63.81 -62.55
CA ARG A 53 -33.33 64.39 -63.88
C ARG A 53 -32.13 64.94 -64.66
N ILE A 54 -31.02 65.28 -64.01
CA ILE A 54 -29.85 65.89 -64.69
C ILE A 54 -28.82 64.83 -65.13
N VAL A 55 -28.69 63.73 -64.39
CA VAL A 55 -27.67 62.69 -64.66
C VAL A 55 -28.08 61.70 -65.76
N ARG A 56 -29.36 61.66 -66.16
CA ARG A 56 -29.90 60.70 -67.14
C ARG A 56 -30.00 61.19 -68.59
N ARG A 57 -29.66 62.45 -68.89
CA ARG A 57 -29.64 62.92 -70.29
C ARG A 57 -28.32 62.53 -70.95
N LYS A 58 -28.38 61.79 -72.07
CA LYS A 58 -27.20 61.62 -72.93
C LYS A 58 -26.81 63.00 -73.48
N PRO A 59 -25.53 63.39 -73.40
CA PRO A 59 -25.08 64.69 -73.91
C PRO A 59 -25.10 64.66 -75.44
N GLU A 60 -26.04 65.41 -76.03
CA GLU A 60 -26.32 65.40 -77.48
C GLU A 60 -25.88 66.69 -78.18
N LYS A 61 -25.59 67.77 -77.43
CA LYS A 61 -25.20 69.07 -77.98
C LYS A 61 -23.83 69.52 -77.46
N ARG A 62 -23.08 70.29 -78.27
CA ARG A 62 -21.74 70.80 -77.92
C ARG A 62 -21.71 71.60 -76.61
N GLU A 63 -22.81 72.31 -76.29
CA GLU A 63 -22.98 73.05 -75.04
C GLU A 63 -23.01 72.17 -73.77
N ASP A 64 -23.26 70.86 -73.90
CA ASP A 64 -23.24 69.89 -72.80
C ASP A 64 -21.81 69.40 -72.47
N TYR A 65 -20.82 69.83 -73.25
CA TYR A 65 -19.40 69.49 -73.07
C TYR A 65 -18.60 70.71 -72.58
N PHE A 66 -17.55 70.43 -71.80
CA PHE A 66 -16.46 71.36 -71.57
C PHE A 66 -15.39 71.12 -72.65
N ASP A 67 -15.02 72.19 -73.34
CA ASP A 67 -13.96 72.18 -74.36
C ASP A 67 -12.62 72.40 -73.63
N TRP A 68 -11.78 71.37 -73.58
CA TRP A 68 -10.40 71.46 -73.08
C TRP A 68 -9.44 71.03 -74.19
N GLY A 69 -8.88 72.00 -74.90
CA GLY A 69 -7.98 71.73 -76.02
C GLY A 69 -8.68 70.94 -77.14
N SER A 70 -8.20 69.73 -77.44
CA SER A 70 -8.75 68.84 -78.48
C SER A 70 -9.75 67.80 -77.96
N ILE A 71 -10.12 67.83 -76.68
CA ILE A 71 -10.97 66.81 -76.04
C ILE A 71 -12.25 67.45 -75.49
N TYR A 72 -13.39 66.79 -75.74
CA TYR A 72 -14.71 67.18 -75.23
C TYR A 72 -15.10 66.31 -74.04
N ILE A 73 -15.27 66.90 -72.85
CA ILE A 73 -15.67 66.16 -71.64
C ILE A 73 -17.09 66.56 -71.26
N ALA A 74 -18.00 65.59 -71.15
CA ALA A 74 -19.39 65.85 -70.79
C ALA A 74 -19.50 66.49 -69.40
N LYS A 75 -20.27 67.58 -69.27
CA LYS A 75 -20.50 68.29 -68.00
C LYS A 75 -21.11 67.39 -66.92
N SER A 76 -21.95 66.44 -67.31
CA SER A 76 -22.53 65.43 -66.40
C SER A 76 -21.48 64.46 -65.85
N LEU A 77 -20.45 64.12 -66.64
CA LEU A 77 -19.32 63.30 -66.19
C LEU A 77 -18.45 64.09 -65.21
N VAL A 78 -18.17 65.36 -65.49
CA VAL A 78 -17.45 66.24 -64.56
C VAL A 78 -18.21 66.38 -63.24
N LEU A 79 -19.53 66.62 -63.29
CA LEU A 79 -20.37 66.68 -62.09
C LEU A 79 -20.34 65.36 -61.31
N LEU A 80 -20.42 64.22 -61.99
CA LEU A 80 -20.36 62.90 -61.36
C LEU A 80 -18.99 62.65 -60.70
N ILE A 81 -17.90 63.05 -61.35
CA ILE A 81 -16.55 63.00 -60.78
C ILE A 81 -16.43 63.92 -59.56
N VAL A 82 -16.96 65.14 -59.61
CA VAL A 82 -16.97 66.07 -58.46
C VAL A 82 -17.81 65.50 -57.31
N VAL A 83 -18.97 64.92 -57.60
CA VAL A 83 -19.81 64.27 -56.59
C VAL A 83 -19.09 63.07 -55.99
N LEU A 84 -18.40 62.23 -56.78
CA LEU A 84 -17.58 61.13 -56.27
C LEU A 84 -16.38 61.62 -55.45
N LEU A 85 -15.69 62.68 -55.90
CA LEU A 85 -14.57 63.28 -55.18
C LEU A 85 -14.97 63.86 -53.81
N ILE A 86 -16.25 64.18 -53.61
CA ILE A 86 -16.77 64.62 -52.31
C ILE A 86 -17.35 63.42 -51.54
N ALA A 87 -18.13 62.56 -52.20
CA ALA A 87 -18.83 61.45 -51.57
C ALA A 87 -17.87 60.33 -51.10
N VAL A 88 -16.82 60.03 -51.85
CA VAL A 88 -15.84 58.99 -51.48
C VAL A 88 -15.07 59.35 -50.21
N PRO A 89 -14.46 60.55 -50.06
CA PRO A 89 -13.82 60.92 -48.81
C PRO A 89 -14.81 61.09 -47.66
N LEU A 90 -16.05 61.55 -47.90
CA LEU A 90 -17.08 61.57 -46.85
C LEU A 90 -17.47 60.15 -46.41
N LEU A 91 -17.65 59.22 -47.35
CA LEU A 91 -17.93 57.81 -47.05
C LEU A 91 -16.74 57.14 -46.36
N TYR A 92 -15.51 57.50 -46.73
CA TYR A 92 -14.33 57.06 -46.01
C TYR A 92 -14.31 57.63 -44.57
N ILE A 93 -14.47 58.93 -44.38
CA ILE A 93 -14.40 59.58 -43.06
C ILE A 93 -15.55 59.15 -42.13
N PHE A 94 -16.77 59.00 -42.66
CA PHE A 94 -17.95 58.71 -41.84
C PHE A 94 -18.26 57.23 -41.69
N LEU A 95 -17.99 56.41 -42.71
CA LEU A 95 -18.36 54.99 -42.71
C LEU A 95 -17.14 54.09 -42.45
N LEU A 96 -16.04 54.31 -43.19
CA LEU A 96 -14.89 53.41 -43.15
C LEU A 96 -13.89 53.76 -42.03
N HIS A 97 -13.62 55.04 -41.76
CA HIS A 97 -12.64 55.49 -40.78
C HIS A 97 -12.97 55.05 -39.34
N PRO A 98 -14.23 55.08 -38.86
CA PRO A 98 -14.58 54.50 -37.56
C PRO A 98 -14.41 52.97 -37.50
N LEU A 99 -14.67 52.28 -38.62
CA LEU A 99 -14.48 50.83 -38.73
C LEU A 99 -12.99 50.44 -38.79
N PHE A 100 -12.16 51.19 -39.53
CA PHE A 100 -10.73 50.95 -39.63
C PHE A 100 -9.97 51.32 -38.36
N THR A 101 -10.36 52.38 -37.67
CA THR A 101 -9.69 52.81 -36.43
C THR A 101 -9.99 51.89 -35.24
N SER A 102 -11.21 51.36 -35.12
CA SER A 102 -11.56 50.41 -34.06
C SER A 102 -11.06 48.99 -34.33
N TRP A 103 -10.91 48.60 -35.61
CA TRP A 103 -10.49 47.25 -35.97
C TRP A 103 -8.99 47.10 -36.11
N TRP A 104 -8.22 48.08 -36.60
CA TRP A 104 -6.79 47.89 -36.97
C TRP A 104 -5.75 48.52 -36.04
N TRP A 105 -6.11 49.47 -35.17
CA TRP A 105 -5.12 50.22 -34.38
C TRP A 105 -5.13 49.75 -32.92
N VAL A 106 -3.94 49.48 -32.39
CA VAL A 106 -3.71 49.21 -30.96
C VAL A 106 -3.47 50.56 -30.30
N LYS A 107 -4.23 50.86 -29.25
CA LYS A 107 -4.07 52.11 -28.49
C LYS A 107 -3.26 51.86 -27.23
N ASP A 108 -2.23 52.65 -27.02
CA ASP A 108 -1.42 52.60 -25.80
C ASP A 108 -2.07 53.47 -24.69
N PHE A 109 -2.20 52.90 -23.50
CA PHE A 109 -2.65 53.53 -22.27
C PHE A 109 -1.65 53.24 -21.14
N TYR A 110 -1.63 54.07 -20.11
CA TYR A 110 -1.09 53.67 -18.82
C TYR A 110 -2.25 53.31 -17.88
N GLU A 111 -2.03 52.44 -16.90
CA GLU A 111 -3.07 51.85 -16.02
C GLU A 111 -4.08 52.88 -15.47
N LYS A 112 -3.58 54.05 -15.05
CA LYS A 112 -4.36 55.11 -14.40
C LYS A 112 -5.00 56.13 -15.36
N ASP A 113 -4.95 55.90 -16.67
CA ASP A 113 -5.59 56.77 -17.65
C ASP A 113 -7.12 56.69 -17.53
N ALA A 114 -7.76 57.81 -17.19
CA ALA A 114 -9.22 57.90 -17.03
C ALA A 114 -10.02 57.47 -18.28
N ALA A 115 -9.39 57.48 -19.47
CA ALA A 115 -10.04 57.05 -20.70
C ALA A 115 -10.11 55.51 -20.85
N VAL A 116 -9.38 54.72 -20.05
CA VAL A 116 -9.41 53.24 -20.10
C VAL A 116 -10.80 52.73 -19.72
N GLY A 117 -11.41 53.27 -18.66
CA GLY A 117 -12.67 52.77 -18.09
C GLY A 117 -13.90 52.86 -18.99
N SER A 118 -13.81 53.54 -20.14
CA SER A 118 -14.88 53.58 -21.15
C SER A 118 -14.39 53.16 -22.54
N TYR A 119 -13.17 52.64 -22.66
CA TYR A 119 -12.59 52.30 -23.96
C TYR A 119 -13.05 50.92 -24.44
N SER A 120 -13.29 50.84 -25.75
CA SER A 120 -13.63 49.61 -26.46
C SER A 120 -12.73 49.47 -27.69
N GLY A 121 -12.00 48.36 -27.80
CA GLY A 121 -11.06 48.11 -28.90
C GLY A 121 -9.76 47.45 -28.43
N ARG A 122 -8.78 47.32 -29.35
CA ARG A 122 -7.45 46.78 -29.04
C ARG A 122 -6.61 47.78 -28.25
N VAL A 123 -5.92 47.29 -27.22
CA VAL A 123 -5.09 48.10 -26.32
C VAL A 123 -3.76 47.46 -25.99
N ARG A 124 -2.81 48.31 -25.62
CA ARG A 124 -1.71 47.98 -24.70
C ARG A 124 -1.81 48.89 -23.49
N ILE A 125 -1.76 48.30 -22.31
CA ILE A 125 -1.79 49.01 -21.03
C ILE A 125 -0.42 48.83 -20.39
N TYR A 126 0.18 49.93 -19.94
CA TYR A 126 1.49 49.95 -19.30
C TYR A 126 1.35 50.36 -17.83
N TYR A 127 2.24 49.85 -16.97
CA TYR A 127 2.22 50.15 -15.54
C TYR A 127 2.45 51.65 -15.25
N ASP A 128 3.19 52.35 -16.11
CA ASP A 128 3.56 53.75 -15.91
C ASP A 128 3.34 54.64 -17.15
N GLU A 129 3.41 55.95 -16.93
CA GLU A 129 3.32 56.96 -18.00
C GLU A 129 4.56 57.00 -18.91
N SER A 130 5.61 56.25 -18.57
CA SER A 130 6.82 56.14 -19.40
C SER A 130 6.63 55.16 -20.56
N PHE A 131 5.55 54.34 -20.51
CA PHE A 131 5.26 53.27 -21.46
C PHE A 131 6.42 52.27 -21.57
N GLY A 132 7.12 52.05 -20.46
CA GLY A 132 8.28 51.16 -20.39
C GLY A 132 7.91 49.70 -20.16
N GLU A 133 6.97 49.46 -19.24
CA GLU A 133 6.61 48.12 -18.76
C GLU A 133 5.17 47.80 -19.14
N LEU A 134 5.01 46.83 -20.04
CA LEU A 134 3.73 46.43 -20.60
C LEU A 134 3.00 45.49 -19.63
N GLU A 135 1.85 45.92 -19.12
CA GLU A 135 0.99 45.19 -18.19
C GLU A 135 0.03 44.28 -18.94
N PHE A 136 -0.64 44.78 -19.98
CA PHE A 136 -1.67 44.03 -20.69
C PHE A 136 -1.68 44.36 -22.18
N GLU A 137 -1.84 43.34 -23.03
CA GLU A 137 -2.12 43.49 -24.45
C GLU A 137 -3.34 42.63 -24.84
N GLY A 138 -4.39 43.26 -25.35
CA GLY A 138 -5.64 42.56 -25.64
C GLY A 138 -6.75 43.48 -26.11
N ARG A 139 -8.01 43.10 -25.85
CA ARG A 139 -9.19 43.92 -26.17
C ARG A 139 -9.91 44.34 -24.90
N LEU A 140 -10.45 45.56 -24.95
CA LEU A 140 -11.41 46.06 -23.98
C LEU A 140 -12.79 46.18 -24.59
N LYS A 141 -13.80 46.02 -23.74
CA LYS A 141 -15.19 46.37 -23.99
C LYS A 141 -15.70 47.13 -22.78
N ASP A 142 -15.98 48.42 -22.97
CA ASP A 142 -16.40 49.36 -21.94
C ASP A 142 -15.47 49.33 -20.71
N GLY A 143 -14.16 49.33 -20.97
CA GLY A 143 -13.09 49.32 -19.96
C GLY A 143 -12.79 47.96 -19.32
N LYS A 144 -13.52 46.90 -19.67
CA LYS A 144 -13.27 45.54 -19.16
C LYS A 144 -12.51 44.69 -20.17
N TYR A 145 -11.61 43.84 -19.69
CA TYR A 145 -10.93 42.85 -20.53
C TYR A 145 -11.94 41.90 -21.17
N GLU A 146 -11.80 41.66 -22.48
CA GLU A 146 -12.69 40.81 -23.28
C GLU A 146 -11.86 40.07 -24.36
N GLU A 147 -12.32 38.89 -24.77
CA GLU A 147 -11.64 38.02 -25.75
C GLU A 147 -10.22 37.63 -25.30
N TYR A 148 -9.36 37.18 -26.22
CA TYR A 148 -7.99 36.83 -25.88
C TYR A 148 -7.16 38.05 -25.49
N GLY A 149 -6.40 37.93 -24.41
CA GLY A 149 -5.42 38.91 -23.96
C GLY A 149 -4.22 38.26 -23.25
N GLU A 150 -3.12 39.00 -23.18
CA GLU A 150 -1.93 38.65 -22.44
C GLU A 150 -1.66 39.71 -21.37
N GLU A 151 -1.73 39.30 -20.12
CA GLU A 151 -1.34 40.05 -18.94
C GLU A 151 0.08 39.67 -18.52
N ARG A 152 0.87 40.62 -18.02
CA ARG A 152 2.26 40.46 -17.62
C ARG A 152 2.52 41.08 -16.26
N TRP A 153 3.41 40.47 -15.48
CA TRP A 153 3.98 41.05 -14.27
C TRP A 153 4.87 42.27 -14.60
N GLU A 154 5.19 43.11 -13.62
CA GLU A 154 6.11 44.26 -13.78
C GLU A 154 7.48 43.83 -14.33
N ASN A 155 7.92 42.61 -13.98
CA ASN A 155 9.16 42.03 -14.51
C ASN A 155 9.09 41.63 -16.01
N GLY A 156 7.96 41.86 -16.68
CA GLY A 156 7.71 41.59 -18.09
C GLY A 156 7.33 40.16 -18.43
N ARG A 157 7.27 39.24 -17.46
CA ARG A 157 6.84 37.85 -17.68
C ARG A 157 5.33 37.76 -17.77
N SER A 158 4.83 36.85 -18.60
CA SER A 158 3.39 36.57 -18.68
C SER A 158 2.86 36.18 -17.30
N ARG A 159 1.76 36.81 -16.89
CA ARG A 159 0.94 36.47 -15.72
C ARG A 159 -0.22 35.59 -16.17
N TYR A 160 -0.92 35.99 -17.23
CA TYR A 160 -2.01 35.23 -17.80
C TYR A 160 -2.05 35.41 -19.32
N ALA A 161 -2.25 34.33 -20.05
CA ALA A 161 -2.49 34.34 -21.49
C ALA A 161 -3.73 33.50 -21.80
N GLY A 162 -4.83 34.15 -22.17
CA GLY A 162 -6.10 33.45 -22.33
C GLY A 162 -7.28 34.38 -22.60
N ASN A 163 -8.49 33.81 -22.54
CA ASN A 163 -9.70 34.57 -22.82
C ASN A 163 -10.21 35.32 -21.59
N TYR A 164 -10.81 36.48 -21.84
CA TYR A 164 -11.47 37.30 -20.85
C TYR A 164 -12.95 37.46 -21.18
N SER A 165 -13.76 37.53 -20.15
CA SER A 165 -15.17 37.90 -20.24
C SER A 165 -15.53 38.76 -19.04
N ASP A 166 -16.07 39.95 -19.32
CA ASP A 166 -16.45 40.92 -18.29
C ASP A 166 -15.30 41.28 -17.32
N GLY A 167 -14.06 41.29 -17.82
CA GLY A 167 -12.86 41.62 -17.03
C GLY A 167 -12.28 40.46 -16.22
N GLN A 168 -12.88 39.27 -16.27
CA GLN A 168 -12.42 38.08 -15.55
C GLN A 168 -11.82 37.05 -16.51
N TYR A 169 -10.91 36.20 -16.01
CA TYR A 169 -10.41 35.05 -16.77
C TYR A 169 -11.57 34.11 -17.11
N SER A 170 -11.60 33.66 -18.36
CA SER A 170 -12.68 32.84 -18.92
C SER A 170 -12.15 31.93 -20.04
N GLY A 171 -12.89 30.88 -20.39
CA GLY A 171 -12.51 29.97 -21.48
C GLY A 171 -11.11 29.40 -21.30
N SER A 172 -10.42 29.02 -22.37
CA SER A 172 -9.07 28.48 -22.27
C SER A 172 -8.04 29.56 -21.96
N GLY A 173 -7.10 29.25 -21.07
CA GLY A 173 -5.97 30.12 -20.75
C GLY A 173 -4.83 29.40 -20.03
N ILE A 174 -3.73 30.13 -19.84
CA ILE A 174 -2.56 29.70 -19.07
C ILE A 174 -2.25 30.79 -18.05
N LEU A 175 -2.19 30.41 -16.78
CA LEU A 175 -1.82 31.25 -15.65
C LEU A 175 -0.40 30.89 -15.21
N TYR A 176 0.40 31.91 -14.92
CA TYR A 176 1.81 31.79 -14.58
C TYR A 176 2.09 32.45 -13.23
N LEU A 177 3.00 31.85 -12.47
CA LEU A 177 3.63 32.48 -11.31
C LEU A 177 4.60 33.58 -11.76
N GLU A 178 4.99 34.46 -10.84
CA GLU A 178 5.92 35.57 -11.10
C GLU A 178 7.31 35.08 -11.58
N ASP A 179 7.70 33.88 -11.17
CA ASP A 179 8.93 33.22 -11.60
C ASP A 179 8.86 32.65 -13.04
N GLY A 180 7.69 32.69 -13.68
CA GLY A 180 7.42 32.17 -15.02
C GLY A 180 6.96 30.71 -15.05
N THR A 181 6.85 30.04 -13.90
CA THR A 181 6.32 28.67 -13.79
C THR A 181 4.83 28.67 -14.16
N VAL A 182 4.39 27.69 -14.95
CA VAL A 182 2.97 27.52 -15.25
C VAL A 182 2.26 27.05 -13.98
N LEU A 183 1.37 27.88 -13.44
CA LEU A 183 0.51 27.51 -12.31
C LEU A 183 -0.68 26.68 -12.80
N TYR A 184 -1.36 27.13 -13.85
CA TYR A 184 -2.53 26.43 -14.37
C TYR A 184 -2.64 26.56 -15.88
N ARG A 185 -3.02 25.49 -16.55
CA ARG A 185 -3.38 25.46 -17.97
C ARG A 185 -4.73 24.78 -18.10
N GLY A 186 -5.73 25.47 -18.60
CA GLY A 186 -7.05 24.88 -18.75
C GLY A 186 -8.15 25.89 -18.97
N GLU A 187 -9.37 25.47 -18.69
CA GLU A 187 -10.56 26.29 -18.79
C GLU A 187 -10.79 27.12 -17.51
N PHE A 188 -11.37 28.31 -17.70
CA PHE A 188 -11.71 29.29 -16.67
C PHE A 188 -13.17 29.73 -16.79
N ALA A 189 -13.79 30.00 -15.65
CA ALA A 189 -15.08 30.70 -15.57
C ALA A 189 -15.10 31.59 -14.33
N ASP A 190 -15.56 32.83 -14.49
CA ASP A 190 -15.63 33.84 -13.41
C ASP A 190 -14.30 33.97 -12.63
N GLY A 191 -13.18 33.98 -13.37
CA GLY A 191 -11.83 34.12 -12.80
C GLY A 191 -11.29 32.87 -12.11
N LYS A 192 -12.03 31.75 -12.08
CA LYS A 192 -11.64 30.51 -11.40
C LYS A 192 -11.39 29.38 -12.39
N TYR A 193 -10.58 28.40 -11.99
CA TYR A 193 -10.40 27.15 -12.73
C TYR A 193 -11.74 26.43 -12.86
N ASN A 194 -12.16 26.13 -14.08
CA ASN A 194 -13.47 25.55 -14.35
C ASN A 194 -13.45 24.80 -15.67
N GLY A 195 -13.82 23.52 -15.69
CA GLY A 195 -13.65 22.62 -16.84
C GLY A 195 -12.28 21.91 -16.82
N ALA A 196 -11.87 21.34 -17.95
CA ALA A 196 -10.65 20.55 -18.03
C ALA A 196 -9.40 21.42 -17.84
N GLY A 197 -8.44 20.94 -17.05
CA GLY A 197 -7.17 21.64 -16.84
C GLY A 197 -6.10 20.83 -16.11
N GLU A 198 -4.95 21.49 -15.94
CA GLU A 198 -3.78 21.03 -15.20
C GLU A 198 -3.34 22.14 -14.24
N LEU A 199 -3.28 21.84 -12.95
CA LEU A 199 -2.81 22.72 -11.88
C LEU A 199 -1.47 22.20 -11.35
N SER A 200 -0.44 23.05 -11.33
CA SER A 200 0.88 22.75 -10.78
C SER A 200 1.06 23.45 -9.44
N GLU A 201 1.12 22.69 -8.35
CA GLU A 201 1.24 23.21 -6.97
C GLU A 201 2.25 22.36 -6.20
N ASP A 202 3.24 23.00 -5.55
CA ASP A 202 4.25 22.35 -4.70
C ASP A 202 4.96 21.13 -5.35
N GLY A 203 5.27 21.20 -6.65
CA GLY A 203 5.92 20.11 -7.40
C GLY A 203 4.98 18.97 -7.82
N SER A 204 3.69 19.07 -7.47
CA SER A 204 2.64 18.17 -7.94
C SER A 204 1.84 18.79 -9.08
N VAL A 205 1.39 17.94 -10.00
CA VAL A 205 0.49 18.30 -11.10
C VAL A 205 -0.82 17.54 -10.90
N LEU A 206 -1.90 18.30 -10.71
CA LEU A 206 -3.27 17.80 -10.65
C LEU A 206 -3.90 17.99 -12.03
N SER A 207 -4.42 16.94 -12.62
CA SER A 207 -5.08 16.99 -13.94
C SER A 207 -6.49 16.43 -13.86
N GLY A 208 -7.46 17.08 -14.50
CA GLY A 208 -8.85 16.65 -14.55
C GLY A 208 -9.82 17.82 -14.74
N ASP A 209 -11.08 17.60 -14.39
CA ASP A 209 -12.11 18.64 -14.42
C ASP A 209 -12.11 19.46 -13.14
N PHE A 210 -12.13 20.79 -13.27
CA PHE A 210 -12.21 21.72 -12.16
C PHE A 210 -13.60 22.35 -12.07
N LYS A 211 -14.04 22.66 -10.86
CA LYS A 211 -15.23 23.46 -10.61
C LYS A 211 -14.92 24.46 -9.51
N ASN A 212 -15.03 25.75 -9.84
CA ASN A 212 -14.75 26.85 -8.90
C ASN A 212 -13.36 26.77 -8.24
N GLY A 213 -12.34 26.34 -8.99
CA GLY A 213 -10.96 26.22 -8.49
C GLY A 213 -10.60 24.85 -7.91
N VAL A 214 -11.56 23.93 -7.78
CA VAL A 214 -11.35 22.65 -7.09
C VAL A 214 -11.53 21.49 -8.04
N LEU A 215 -10.68 20.47 -7.95
CA LEU A 215 -10.75 19.25 -8.76
C LEU A 215 -12.04 18.46 -8.45
N GLN A 216 -12.72 17.99 -9.49
CA GLN A 216 -13.99 17.28 -9.42
C GLN A 216 -14.02 16.15 -10.46
N GLY A 217 -14.80 15.10 -10.17
CA GLY A 217 -14.93 13.99 -11.11
C GLY A 217 -13.60 13.25 -11.28
N SER A 218 -13.33 12.72 -12.47
CA SER A 218 -12.11 11.94 -12.69
C SER A 218 -10.88 12.84 -12.82
N GLY A 219 -9.79 12.46 -12.16
CA GLY A 219 -8.53 13.18 -12.24
C GLY A 219 -7.32 12.33 -11.88
N THR A 220 -6.15 12.96 -11.97
CA THR A 220 -4.85 12.37 -11.64
C THR A 220 -4.00 13.33 -10.81
N ILE A 221 -3.09 12.75 -10.03
CA ILE A 221 -2.05 13.49 -9.30
C ILE A 221 -0.71 12.89 -9.70
N THR A 222 0.17 13.74 -10.21
CA THR A 222 1.54 13.38 -10.62
C THR A 222 2.53 14.20 -9.81
N ARG A 223 3.64 13.62 -9.35
CA ARG A 223 4.74 14.34 -8.70
C ARG A 223 6.05 13.90 -9.33
N ASP A 224 6.87 14.85 -9.74
CA ASP A 224 8.17 14.58 -10.41
C ASP A 224 8.06 13.60 -11.60
N GLY A 225 6.94 13.66 -12.33
CA GLY A 225 6.65 12.78 -13.46
C GLY A 225 6.10 11.39 -13.09
N VAL A 226 5.99 11.07 -11.80
CA VAL A 226 5.42 9.81 -11.30
C VAL A 226 3.93 10.00 -11.02
N LEU A 227 3.10 9.17 -11.64
CA LEU A 227 1.66 9.12 -11.36
C LEU A 227 1.43 8.52 -9.98
N LEU A 228 1.00 9.33 -9.01
CA LEU A 228 0.74 8.88 -7.63
C LEU A 228 -0.70 8.47 -7.40
N PHE A 229 -1.64 9.06 -8.13
CA PHE A 229 -3.06 8.77 -7.95
C PHE A 229 -3.86 8.94 -9.25
N THR A 230 -4.84 8.08 -9.44
CA THR A 230 -5.91 8.23 -10.45
C THR A 230 -7.23 7.80 -9.85
N GLY A 231 -8.28 8.59 -10.00
CA GLY A 231 -9.58 8.27 -9.39
C GLY A 231 -10.57 9.41 -9.51
N ASN A 232 -11.66 9.30 -8.77
CA ASN A 232 -12.66 10.36 -8.70
C ASN A 232 -12.44 11.28 -7.49
N PHE A 233 -12.82 12.53 -7.64
CA PHE A 233 -12.71 13.59 -6.65
C PHE A 233 -14.07 14.26 -6.43
N ILE A 234 -14.38 14.55 -5.17
CA ILE A 234 -15.47 15.43 -4.76
C ILE A 234 -14.87 16.52 -3.88
N ASP A 235 -15.01 17.78 -4.30
CA ASP A 235 -14.44 18.94 -3.61
C ASP A 235 -12.93 18.78 -3.33
N GLY A 236 -12.19 18.22 -4.30
CA GLY A 236 -10.74 18.04 -4.23
C GLY A 236 -10.29 16.85 -3.38
N ILE A 237 -11.24 16.10 -2.81
CA ILE A 237 -10.97 14.93 -1.96
C ILE A 237 -11.29 13.66 -2.75
N ALA A 238 -10.40 12.68 -2.71
CA ALA A 238 -10.60 11.40 -3.39
C ALA A 238 -11.83 10.66 -2.82
N GLU A 239 -12.72 10.22 -3.71
CA GLU A 239 -13.97 9.54 -3.38
C GLU A 239 -14.31 8.48 -4.44
N GLY A 240 -14.86 7.34 -4.03
CA GLY A 240 -15.19 6.24 -4.92
C GLY A 240 -13.96 5.55 -5.50
N ALA A 241 -14.09 4.94 -6.69
CA ALA A 241 -13.03 4.13 -7.26
C ALA A 241 -11.77 4.94 -7.59
N GLY A 242 -10.61 4.41 -7.22
CA GLY A 242 -9.31 4.98 -7.50
C GLY A 242 -8.16 3.98 -7.38
N LYS A 243 -6.98 4.42 -7.81
CA LYS A 243 -5.71 3.71 -7.68
C LYS A 243 -4.67 4.69 -7.15
N GLN A 244 -3.89 4.21 -6.19
CA GLN A 244 -2.76 4.93 -5.65
C GLN A 244 -1.48 4.13 -5.91
N ASN A 245 -0.42 4.83 -6.29
CA ASN A 245 0.89 4.27 -6.53
C ASN A 245 1.88 4.76 -5.47
N TYR A 246 2.99 4.04 -5.31
CA TYR A 246 4.16 4.48 -4.57
C TYR A 246 4.95 5.54 -5.36
N GLU A 247 5.94 6.16 -4.73
CA GLU A 247 6.81 7.16 -5.35
C GLU A 247 7.72 6.60 -6.46
N ASP A 248 7.90 5.28 -6.52
CA ASP A 248 8.58 4.59 -7.62
C ASP A 248 7.63 4.27 -8.81
N GLY A 249 6.34 4.60 -8.67
CA GLY A 249 5.30 4.35 -9.67
C GLY A 249 4.66 2.97 -9.61
N SER A 250 5.11 2.07 -8.71
CA SER A 250 4.48 0.77 -8.50
C SER A 250 3.09 0.93 -7.88
N LEU A 251 2.16 0.02 -8.22
CA LEU A 251 0.79 0.08 -7.71
C LEU A 251 0.82 -0.23 -6.20
N HIS A 252 0.28 0.68 -5.38
CA HIS A 252 0.17 0.49 -3.93
C HIS A 252 -1.23 -0.01 -3.56
N TYR A 253 -2.26 0.60 -4.15
CA TYR A 253 -3.65 0.36 -3.77
C TYR A 253 -4.58 0.48 -4.98
N SER A 254 -5.59 -0.38 -5.04
CA SER A 254 -6.66 -0.35 -6.03
C SER A 254 -7.98 -0.70 -5.35
N GLY A 255 -8.89 0.29 -5.23
CA GLY A 255 -10.16 0.11 -4.54
C GLY A 255 -10.94 1.41 -4.44
N ASN A 256 -11.90 1.46 -3.51
CA ASN A 256 -12.65 2.69 -3.26
C ASN A 256 -11.96 3.57 -2.21
N PHE A 257 -12.24 4.86 -2.27
CA PHE A 257 -11.85 5.87 -1.31
C PHE A 257 -13.11 6.53 -0.73
N SER A 258 -13.05 6.94 0.53
CA SER A 258 -14.04 7.85 1.09
C SER A 258 -13.35 8.86 1.98
N ALA A 259 -13.68 10.14 1.78
CA ALA A 259 -13.01 11.27 2.45
C ALA A 259 -11.47 11.22 2.34
N GLY A 260 -10.95 10.76 1.19
CA GLY A 260 -9.52 10.73 0.91
C GLY A 260 -8.76 9.54 1.48
N VAL A 261 -9.43 8.60 2.16
CA VAL A 261 -8.79 7.38 2.70
C VAL A 261 -9.38 6.11 2.09
N PRO A 262 -8.62 5.00 2.05
CA PRO A 262 -9.13 3.69 1.64
C PRO A 262 -10.44 3.29 2.34
N HIS A 263 -11.40 2.80 1.56
CA HIS A 263 -12.72 2.40 2.04
C HIS A 263 -13.33 1.29 1.16
N GLY A 264 -14.10 0.39 1.76
CA GLY A 264 -14.74 -0.73 1.06
C GLY A 264 -13.75 -1.79 0.57
N GLU A 265 -14.18 -2.64 -0.35
CA GLU A 265 -13.33 -3.69 -0.93
C GLU A 265 -12.16 -3.11 -1.74
N ALA A 266 -10.96 -3.59 -1.48
CA ALA A 266 -9.76 -3.15 -2.17
C ALA A 266 -8.63 -4.17 -2.14
N LEU A 267 -7.65 -3.91 -3.01
CA LEU A 267 -6.38 -4.63 -3.11
C LEU A 267 -5.24 -3.68 -2.72
N GLU A 268 -4.38 -4.12 -1.82
CA GLU A 268 -3.14 -3.44 -1.45
C GLU A 268 -1.94 -4.31 -1.84
N TYR A 269 -0.85 -3.68 -2.25
CA TYR A 269 0.33 -4.33 -2.80
C TYR A 269 1.61 -3.80 -2.15
N TYR A 270 2.62 -4.65 -2.10
CA TYR A 270 4.01 -4.26 -1.84
C TYR A 270 4.63 -3.58 -3.08
N PRO A 271 5.74 -2.83 -2.94
CA PRO A 271 6.38 -2.14 -4.07
C PRO A 271 6.86 -3.07 -5.20
N ASP A 272 7.14 -4.34 -4.90
CA ASP A 272 7.50 -5.36 -5.89
C ASP A 272 6.29 -5.87 -6.71
N GLY A 273 5.07 -5.41 -6.38
CA GLY A 273 3.82 -5.82 -6.99
C GLY A 273 3.17 -7.05 -6.36
N THR A 274 3.78 -7.63 -5.32
CA THR A 274 3.20 -8.75 -4.58
C THR A 274 1.96 -8.27 -3.84
N LEU A 275 0.86 -9.03 -3.93
CA LEU A 275 -0.38 -8.71 -3.23
C LEU A 275 -0.13 -8.79 -1.71
N LYS A 276 -0.38 -7.69 -1.00
CA LYS A 276 -0.24 -7.58 0.45
C LYS A 276 -1.55 -7.87 1.15
N TYR A 277 -2.65 -7.29 0.69
CA TYR A 277 -3.96 -7.45 1.30
C TYR A 277 -5.07 -7.45 0.25
N ASN A 278 -6.06 -8.31 0.47
CA ASN A 278 -7.30 -8.37 -0.28
C ASN A 278 -8.46 -8.47 0.70
N GLY A 279 -9.26 -7.42 0.81
CA GLY A 279 -10.36 -7.35 1.77
C GLY A 279 -10.97 -5.96 1.87
N GLU A 280 -11.71 -5.72 2.94
CA GLU A 280 -12.41 -4.46 3.15
C GLU A 280 -11.58 -3.46 3.97
N PHE A 281 -11.76 -2.17 3.68
CA PHE A 281 -11.20 -1.07 4.45
C PHE A 281 -12.32 -0.23 5.07
N THR A 282 -12.10 0.23 6.29
CA THR A 282 -12.91 1.27 6.93
C THR A 282 -12.00 2.31 7.56
N ALA A 283 -12.17 3.58 7.18
CA ALA A 283 -11.35 4.69 7.62
C ALA A 283 -9.84 4.44 7.46
N GLY A 284 -9.43 3.87 6.31
CA GLY A 284 -8.02 3.57 6.02
C GLY A 284 -7.43 2.37 6.75
N LYS A 285 -8.23 1.60 7.50
CA LYS A 285 -7.77 0.39 8.21
C LYS A 285 -8.45 -0.86 7.67
N TYR A 286 -7.77 -2.00 7.73
CA TYR A 286 -8.38 -3.30 7.43
C TYR A 286 -9.61 -3.52 8.31
N ASN A 287 -10.70 -3.95 7.69
CA ASN A 287 -11.96 -4.23 8.33
C ASN A 287 -12.66 -5.38 7.58
N GLY A 288 -13.75 -5.91 8.13
CA GLY A 288 -14.52 -6.96 7.46
C GLY A 288 -13.70 -8.20 7.14
N ALA A 289 -14.12 -8.95 6.12
CA ALA A 289 -13.38 -10.14 5.68
C ALA A 289 -12.16 -9.75 4.84
N GLY A 290 -11.02 -10.41 5.07
CA GLY A 290 -9.82 -10.18 4.28
C GLY A 290 -8.80 -11.31 4.35
N THR A 291 -7.83 -11.25 3.43
CA THR A 291 -6.64 -12.09 3.43
C THR A 291 -5.39 -11.23 3.35
N LEU A 292 -4.48 -11.43 4.30
CA LEU A 292 -3.18 -10.76 4.40
C LEU A 292 -2.08 -11.73 3.95
N TYR A 293 -1.09 -11.20 3.25
CA TYR A 293 0.02 -11.92 2.66
C TYR A 293 1.37 -11.29 3.04
N ASP A 294 2.42 -12.10 3.05
CA ASP A 294 3.81 -11.64 3.15
C ASP A 294 4.36 -11.17 1.79
N GLU A 295 5.59 -10.65 1.79
CA GLU A 295 6.29 -10.18 0.59
C GLU A 295 6.60 -11.31 -0.41
N ASN A 296 6.49 -12.58 -0.01
CA ASN A 296 6.67 -13.72 -0.90
C ASN A 296 5.33 -14.25 -1.44
N GLY A 297 4.21 -13.61 -1.08
CA GLY A 297 2.85 -14.03 -1.47
C GLY A 297 2.29 -15.19 -0.65
N ASN A 298 2.94 -15.59 0.45
CA ASN A 298 2.37 -16.58 1.37
C ASN A 298 1.29 -15.92 2.22
N LYS A 299 0.21 -16.64 2.49
CA LYS A 299 -0.81 -16.16 3.42
C LYS A 299 -0.18 -16.02 4.81
N LEU A 300 -0.47 -14.89 5.45
CA LEU A 300 -0.23 -14.65 6.87
C LEU A 300 -1.52 -14.86 7.66
N TYR A 301 -2.64 -14.36 7.15
CA TYR A 301 -3.93 -14.47 7.82
C TYR A 301 -5.08 -14.46 6.81
N SER A 302 -6.15 -15.20 7.09
CA SER A 302 -7.40 -15.15 6.33
C SER A 302 -8.57 -15.24 7.30
N GLY A 303 -9.38 -14.18 7.38
CA GLY A 303 -10.42 -14.05 8.41
C GLY A 303 -10.98 -12.64 8.51
N ALA A 304 -11.64 -12.36 9.62
CA ALA A 304 -12.20 -11.04 9.89
C ALA A 304 -11.18 -10.07 10.52
N PHE A 305 -11.31 -8.80 10.17
CA PHE A 305 -10.51 -7.69 10.69
C PHE A 305 -11.41 -6.66 11.34
N GLU A 306 -10.94 -6.06 12.43
CA GLU A 306 -11.57 -4.90 13.05
C GLU A 306 -10.48 -3.87 13.36
N MET A 307 -10.59 -2.69 12.75
CA MET A 307 -9.66 -1.57 12.97
C MET A 307 -8.17 -1.93 12.78
N GLY A 308 -7.87 -2.83 11.85
CA GLY A 308 -6.50 -3.30 11.55
C GLY A 308 -6.05 -4.53 12.34
N GLU A 309 -6.83 -5.01 13.31
CA GLU A 309 -6.50 -6.18 14.12
C GLU A 309 -7.29 -7.41 13.68
N TYR A 310 -6.75 -8.61 13.88
CA TYR A 310 -7.50 -9.85 13.67
C TYR A 310 -8.67 -9.93 14.66
N SER A 311 -9.85 -10.27 14.15
CA SER A 311 -11.09 -10.33 14.94
C SER A 311 -11.98 -11.46 14.41
N GLY A 312 -12.99 -11.86 15.21
CA GLY A 312 -13.94 -12.88 14.80
C GLY A 312 -13.27 -14.18 14.34
N THR A 313 -13.85 -14.88 13.38
CA THR A 313 -13.28 -16.15 12.90
C THR A 313 -12.18 -15.92 11.86
N GLY A 314 -11.06 -16.63 11.99
CA GLY A 314 -9.98 -16.59 11.01
C GLY A 314 -9.00 -17.76 11.11
N THR A 315 -8.03 -17.77 10.21
CA THR A 315 -6.92 -18.72 10.18
C THR A 315 -5.61 -17.96 10.04
N LEU A 316 -4.70 -18.15 11.00
CA LEU A 316 -3.33 -17.65 11.01
C LEU A 316 -2.40 -18.68 10.39
N PHE A 317 -1.43 -18.20 9.63
CA PHE A 317 -0.41 -19.00 8.97
C PHE A 317 0.99 -18.57 9.41
N ILE A 318 1.88 -19.52 9.65
CA ILE A 318 3.30 -19.31 9.95
C ILE A 318 4.11 -20.20 9.02
N GLY A 319 5.04 -19.63 8.25
CA GLY A 319 5.82 -20.38 7.27
C GLY A 319 4.98 -21.03 6.16
N GLY A 320 3.78 -20.48 5.88
CA GLY A 320 2.82 -21.04 4.93
C GLY A 320 1.95 -22.17 5.47
N GLU A 321 2.23 -22.66 6.68
CA GLU A 321 1.43 -23.69 7.36
C GLU A 321 0.40 -23.05 8.29
N ARG A 322 -0.73 -23.73 8.50
CA ARG A 322 -1.73 -23.28 9.48
C ARG A 322 -1.10 -23.32 10.86
N ALA A 323 -1.15 -22.20 11.59
CA ALA A 323 -0.71 -22.10 12.97
C ALA A 323 -1.91 -22.08 13.93
N TYR A 324 -3.01 -21.42 13.55
CA TYR A 324 -4.23 -21.39 14.34
C TYR A 324 -5.45 -21.19 13.44
N SER A 325 -6.57 -21.83 13.77
CA SER A 325 -7.87 -21.61 13.13
C SER A 325 -8.95 -21.54 14.19
N GLY A 326 -9.67 -20.42 14.27
CA GLY A 326 -10.62 -20.18 15.36
C GLY A 326 -11.00 -18.71 15.50
N GLU A 327 -11.49 -18.35 16.66
CA GLU A 327 -11.87 -16.96 16.96
C GLU A 327 -10.66 -16.11 17.41
N PHE A 328 -10.73 -14.82 17.11
CA PHE A 328 -9.75 -13.78 17.44
C PHE A 328 -10.45 -12.59 18.10
N GLU A 329 -9.81 -12.02 19.11
CA GLU A 329 -10.23 -10.75 19.73
C GLU A 329 -9.00 -9.88 19.91
N ARG A 330 -8.99 -8.68 19.31
CA ARG A 330 -7.88 -7.73 19.37
C ARG A 330 -6.53 -8.36 19.01
N GLY A 331 -6.51 -9.17 17.95
CA GLY A 331 -5.32 -9.88 17.48
C GLY A 331 -4.94 -11.17 18.22
N ALA A 332 -5.51 -11.43 19.40
CA ALA A 332 -5.21 -12.62 20.20
C ALA A 332 -6.18 -13.78 19.93
N TYR A 333 -5.74 -15.01 20.09
CA TYR A 333 -6.62 -16.19 20.06
C TYR A 333 -7.68 -16.07 21.14
N SER A 334 -8.94 -16.33 20.78
CA SER A 334 -10.10 -16.26 21.66
C SER A 334 -11.11 -17.34 21.28
N GLY A 335 -12.16 -17.50 22.08
CA GLY A 335 -13.31 -18.34 21.75
C GLY A 335 -12.92 -19.78 21.43
N SER A 336 -13.63 -20.43 20.52
CA SER A 336 -13.27 -21.79 20.10
C SER A 336 -12.21 -21.77 18.99
N GLY A 337 -11.23 -22.67 19.06
CA GLY A 337 -10.20 -22.77 18.04
C GLY A 337 -9.37 -24.06 18.06
N THR A 338 -8.51 -24.17 17.07
CA THR A 338 -7.52 -25.22 16.89
C THR A 338 -6.14 -24.60 16.65
N LEU A 339 -5.21 -24.88 17.54
CA LEU A 339 -3.79 -24.55 17.44
C LEU A 339 -3.04 -25.71 16.77
N TYR A 340 -2.16 -25.38 15.83
CA TYR A 340 -1.30 -26.32 15.12
C TYR A 340 0.16 -26.01 15.51
N GLY A 341 0.78 -26.92 16.25
CA GLY A 341 2.17 -26.81 16.66
C GLY A 341 3.13 -27.12 15.52
N ALA A 342 4.30 -26.48 15.53
CA ALA A 342 5.37 -26.76 14.56
C ALA A 342 5.94 -28.18 14.68
N ASP A 343 5.71 -28.85 15.82
CA ASP A 343 6.02 -30.25 16.07
C ASP A 343 4.97 -31.23 15.51
N GLY A 344 3.90 -30.72 14.87
CA GLY A 344 2.79 -31.50 14.35
C GLY A 344 1.68 -31.78 15.38
N THR A 345 1.78 -31.24 16.60
CA THR A 345 0.69 -31.33 17.58
C THR A 345 -0.51 -30.51 17.14
N VAL A 346 -1.72 -30.99 17.45
CA VAL A 346 -2.98 -30.29 17.14
C VAL A 346 -3.79 -30.16 18.41
N THR A 347 -4.03 -28.94 18.87
CA THR A 347 -4.78 -28.68 20.12
C THR A 347 -6.08 -27.94 19.84
N THR A 348 -7.22 -28.54 20.15
CA THR A 348 -8.55 -27.94 19.98
C THR A 348 -9.18 -27.66 21.33
N GLY A 349 -9.66 -26.43 21.54
CA GLY A 349 -10.24 -26.02 22.82
C GLY A 349 -10.76 -24.58 22.79
N THR A 350 -10.99 -24.04 23.98
CA THR A 350 -11.35 -22.63 24.17
C THR A 350 -10.11 -21.80 24.49
N PHE A 351 -9.97 -20.64 23.88
CA PHE A 351 -8.86 -19.71 24.06
C PHE A 351 -9.33 -18.40 24.67
N LYS A 352 -8.46 -17.77 25.46
CA LYS A 352 -8.63 -16.42 25.99
C LYS A 352 -7.27 -15.75 26.09
N ASP A 353 -7.17 -14.53 25.59
CA ASP A 353 -5.94 -13.72 25.59
C ASP A 353 -4.73 -14.50 25.03
N GLY A 354 -4.95 -15.33 23.99
CA GLY A 354 -3.91 -16.12 23.33
C GLY A 354 -3.59 -17.47 23.98
N ALA A 355 -4.16 -17.78 25.15
CA ALA A 355 -3.89 -19.02 25.87
C ALA A 355 -5.13 -19.94 25.92
N ILE A 356 -4.92 -21.25 25.93
CA ILE A 356 -5.97 -22.24 26.16
C ILE A 356 -6.53 -22.05 27.57
N THR A 357 -7.86 -22.04 27.68
CA THR A 357 -8.58 -21.97 28.94
C THR A 357 -9.59 -23.12 29.04
N GLY A 358 -9.60 -23.80 30.19
CA GLY A 358 -10.53 -24.90 30.45
C GLY A 358 -10.05 -26.23 29.88
N ALA A 359 -11.01 -27.09 29.54
CA ALA A 359 -10.72 -28.40 28.95
C ALA A 359 -10.43 -28.27 27.45
N ALA A 360 -9.39 -28.96 26.99
CA ALA A 360 -9.04 -29.03 25.57
C ALA A 360 -8.53 -30.42 25.21
N VAL A 361 -8.38 -30.63 23.90
CA VAL A 361 -7.96 -31.88 23.30
C VAL A 361 -6.66 -31.64 22.54
N ARG A 362 -5.57 -32.32 22.90
CA ARG A 362 -4.29 -32.30 22.16
C ARG A 362 -4.03 -33.65 21.51
N THR A 363 -3.90 -33.66 20.19
CA THR A 363 -3.46 -34.81 19.40
C THR A 363 -1.97 -34.66 19.08
N TYR A 364 -1.20 -35.70 19.31
CA TYR A 364 0.23 -35.76 19.03
C TYR A 364 0.50 -36.39 17.65
N PRO A 365 1.68 -36.15 17.03
CA PRO A 365 2.01 -36.70 15.70
C PRO A 365 1.93 -38.22 15.59
N ASN A 366 2.17 -38.94 16.70
CA ASN A 366 2.08 -40.40 16.77
C ASN A 366 0.64 -40.92 16.97
N GLY A 367 -0.37 -40.04 16.96
CA GLY A 367 -1.78 -40.39 17.09
C GLY A 367 -2.32 -40.43 18.52
N MET A 368 -1.48 -40.28 19.55
CA MET A 368 -1.93 -40.18 20.93
C MET A 368 -2.77 -38.91 21.15
N LYS A 369 -3.67 -38.95 22.12
CA LYS A 369 -4.59 -37.85 22.40
C LYS A 369 -4.71 -37.60 23.90
N TYR A 370 -4.48 -36.36 24.31
CA TYR A 370 -4.75 -35.86 25.65
C TYR A 370 -6.07 -35.11 25.66
N GLU A 371 -6.93 -35.38 26.64
CA GLU A 371 -8.16 -34.64 26.93
C GLU A 371 -8.15 -34.20 28.40
N GLY A 372 -8.10 -32.90 28.68
CA GLY A 372 -8.00 -32.41 30.05
C GLY A 372 -7.75 -30.92 30.16
N CYS A 373 -7.37 -30.47 31.36
CA CYS A 373 -7.10 -29.06 31.64
C CYS A 373 -5.76 -28.59 31.09
N PHE A 374 -5.65 -27.29 30.79
CA PHE A 374 -4.41 -26.67 30.31
C PHE A 374 -4.03 -25.46 31.16
N ALA A 375 -2.73 -25.27 31.33
CA ALA A 375 -2.10 -24.10 31.93
C ALA A 375 -0.91 -23.69 31.07
N GLU A 376 -0.80 -22.40 30.73
CA GLU A 376 0.27 -21.89 29.85
C GLU A 376 0.41 -22.67 28.52
N ASN A 377 -0.72 -23.10 27.95
CA ASN A 377 -0.79 -23.95 26.73
C ASN A 377 -0.17 -25.35 26.86
N LEU A 378 0.05 -25.84 28.08
CA LEU A 378 0.52 -27.19 28.37
C LEU A 378 -0.54 -27.99 29.14
N PRO A 379 -0.67 -29.31 28.89
CA PRO A 379 -1.45 -30.21 29.74
C PRO A 379 -1.16 -30.00 31.23
N SER A 380 -2.22 -29.90 32.03
CA SER A 380 -2.14 -29.65 33.48
C SER A 380 -3.38 -30.15 34.22
N GLY A 381 -3.26 -30.42 35.51
CA GLY A 381 -4.39 -30.90 36.32
C GLY A 381 -4.95 -32.24 35.81
N SER A 382 -6.23 -32.48 36.03
CA SER A 382 -6.86 -33.75 35.64
C SER A 382 -6.99 -33.89 34.13
N GLY A 383 -6.64 -35.05 33.59
CA GLY A 383 -6.86 -35.39 32.19
C GLY A 383 -6.72 -36.88 31.89
N VAL A 384 -7.04 -37.23 30.65
CA VAL A 384 -6.98 -38.60 30.11
C VAL A 384 -6.10 -38.59 28.87
N LEU A 385 -5.18 -39.55 28.79
CA LEU A 385 -4.35 -39.83 27.64
C LEU A 385 -4.80 -41.14 27.00
N THR A 386 -5.06 -41.12 25.69
CA THR A 386 -5.37 -42.31 24.90
C THR A 386 -4.33 -42.54 23.80
N ASP A 387 -4.13 -43.80 23.44
CA ASP A 387 -3.31 -44.20 22.29
C ASP A 387 -4.02 -43.88 20.96
N ALA A 388 -3.36 -44.20 19.84
CA ALA A 388 -3.93 -44.02 18.50
C ALA A 388 -5.13 -44.95 18.20
N ALA A 389 -5.30 -46.04 18.94
CA ALA A 389 -6.43 -46.95 18.85
C ALA A 389 -7.63 -46.51 19.73
N GLY A 390 -7.43 -45.50 20.58
CA GLY A 390 -8.42 -44.97 21.51
C GLY A 390 -8.45 -45.66 22.88
N ASN A 391 -7.48 -46.53 23.20
CA ASN A 391 -7.40 -47.11 24.54
C ASN A 391 -6.79 -46.11 25.50
N THR A 392 -7.30 -46.05 26.73
CA THR A 392 -6.74 -45.19 27.78
C THR A 392 -5.37 -45.71 28.22
N VAL A 393 -4.35 -44.89 27.99
CA VAL A 393 -2.98 -45.13 28.46
C VAL A 393 -2.82 -44.62 29.88
N TYR A 394 -3.34 -43.42 30.17
CA TYR A 394 -3.29 -42.82 31.51
C TYR A 394 -4.53 -41.98 31.81
N SER A 395 -4.99 -41.98 33.05
CA SER A 395 -6.05 -41.11 33.55
C SER A 395 -5.66 -40.58 34.93
N GLY A 396 -5.34 -39.30 35.05
CA GLY A 396 -4.82 -38.74 36.30
C GLY A 396 -4.38 -37.28 36.19
N GLN A 397 -3.45 -36.87 37.06
CA GLN A 397 -2.93 -35.49 37.09
C GLN A 397 -1.77 -35.29 36.11
N PHE A 398 -1.69 -34.09 35.56
CA PHE A 398 -0.66 -33.60 34.64
C PHE A 398 -0.05 -32.30 35.17
N ALA A 399 1.23 -32.06 34.91
CA ALA A 399 1.93 -30.84 35.26
C ALA A 399 3.02 -30.54 34.22
N GLY A 400 3.08 -29.29 33.76
CA GLY A 400 4.11 -28.88 32.79
C GLY A 400 4.05 -29.58 31.44
N GLY A 401 2.89 -30.15 31.06
CA GLY A 401 2.71 -30.88 29.82
C GLY A 401 2.86 -32.40 29.92
N ASP A 402 3.33 -32.90 31.07
CA ASP A 402 3.58 -34.31 31.32
C ASP A 402 2.71 -34.85 32.47
N ILE A 403 2.76 -36.16 32.68
CA ILE A 403 2.13 -36.83 33.82
C ILE A 403 2.72 -36.29 35.13
N ASP A 404 1.88 -35.84 36.05
CA ASP A 404 2.29 -35.38 37.38
C ASP A 404 2.53 -36.57 38.32
N TYR A 405 3.69 -37.17 38.17
CA TYR A 405 4.21 -38.23 39.02
C TYR A 405 4.25 -37.89 40.51
N THR A 406 4.32 -36.60 40.90
CA THR A 406 4.39 -36.23 42.32
C THR A 406 3.12 -36.62 43.05
N THR A 407 2.02 -36.76 42.30
CA THR A 407 0.74 -37.28 42.79
C THR A 407 0.68 -38.81 42.84
N ILE A 408 1.58 -39.51 42.14
CA ILE A 408 1.69 -40.97 42.08
C ILE A 408 2.63 -41.51 43.17
N VAL A 409 3.72 -40.80 43.45
CA VAL A 409 4.66 -41.15 44.53
C VAL A 409 3.92 -41.13 45.88
N GLY A 410 4.04 -42.21 46.65
CA GLY A 410 3.35 -42.42 47.92
C GLY A 410 1.93 -43.00 47.79
N MET A 411 1.40 -43.13 46.58
CA MET A 411 0.09 -43.77 46.35
C MET A 411 0.18 -45.28 46.57
N GLU A 412 -0.90 -45.90 47.06
CA GLU A 412 -1.03 -47.35 47.12
C GLU A 412 -0.89 -47.96 45.71
N ALA A 413 -0.11 -49.03 45.58
CA ALA A 413 0.19 -49.71 44.34
C ALA A 413 -1.05 -50.06 43.51
N ALA A 414 -2.11 -50.53 44.17
CA ALA A 414 -3.36 -50.89 43.53
C ALA A 414 -4.06 -49.65 42.95
N ALA A 415 -4.10 -48.55 43.70
CA ALA A 415 -4.68 -47.28 43.24
C ALA A 415 -3.87 -46.65 42.10
N ALA A 416 -2.53 -46.72 42.16
CA ALA A 416 -1.67 -46.25 41.09
C ALA A 416 -1.88 -47.05 39.79
N ALA A 417 -2.13 -48.37 39.88
CA ALA A 417 -2.40 -49.20 38.72
C ALA A 417 -3.73 -48.85 38.01
N GLU A 418 -4.75 -48.39 38.74
CA GLU A 418 -6.02 -47.93 38.16
C GLU A 418 -5.86 -46.69 37.27
N LEU A 419 -4.80 -45.90 37.46
CA LEU A 419 -4.48 -44.76 36.59
C LEU A 419 -4.00 -45.20 35.20
N PHE A 420 -3.61 -46.47 35.03
CA PHE A 420 -3.04 -47.03 33.80
C PHE A 420 -3.82 -48.29 33.34
N PRO A 421 -5.10 -48.15 32.95
CA PRO A 421 -5.99 -49.29 32.71
C PRO A 421 -5.56 -50.20 31.55
N GLY A 422 -4.76 -49.68 30.59
CA GLY A 422 -4.21 -50.43 29.47
C GLY A 422 -2.83 -51.05 29.70
N ALA A 423 -2.18 -50.80 30.84
CA ALA A 423 -0.81 -51.23 31.05
C ALA A 423 -0.70 -52.72 31.44
N VAL A 424 0.27 -53.41 30.83
CA VAL A 424 0.63 -54.78 31.25
C VAL A 424 1.39 -54.67 32.56
N ARG A 425 0.80 -55.24 33.63
CA ARG A 425 1.41 -55.30 34.96
C ARG A 425 2.34 -56.51 35.06
N THR A 426 3.63 -56.25 35.23
CA THR A 426 4.63 -57.26 35.59
C THR A 426 5.04 -57.02 37.04
N VAL A 427 4.84 -58.02 37.90
CA VAL A 427 5.21 -57.94 39.32
C VAL A 427 6.63 -58.44 39.49
N GLU A 428 7.50 -57.65 40.10
CA GLU A 428 8.88 -57.99 40.42
C GLU A 428 9.05 -58.14 41.94
N SER A 429 10.19 -58.67 42.40
CA SER A 429 10.41 -58.94 43.84
C SER A 429 10.39 -57.71 44.73
N ASP A 430 10.65 -56.53 44.16
CA ASP A 430 10.84 -55.24 44.83
C ASP A 430 9.98 -54.12 44.22
N GLY A 431 9.00 -54.48 43.38
CA GLY A 431 8.22 -53.49 42.66
C GLY A 431 7.18 -54.06 41.71
N PHE A 432 6.65 -53.19 40.87
CA PHE A 432 5.87 -53.57 39.71
C PHE A 432 6.21 -52.64 38.55
N ARG A 433 6.19 -53.23 37.36
CA ARG A 433 6.33 -52.52 36.11
C ARG A 433 4.97 -52.45 35.43
N LEU A 434 4.59 -51.26 35.04
CA LEU A 434 3.51 -51.00 34.10
C LEU A 434 4.16 -50.63 32.77
N SER A 435 3.95 -51.45 31.75
CA SER A 435 4.36 -51.14 30.38
C SER A 435 3.13 -51.03 29.48
N GLY A 436 2.97 -49.87 28.84
CA GLY A 436 1.93 -49.60 27.83
C GLY A 436 2.43 -48.55 26.83
N ASP A 437 1.73 -48.40 25.70
CA ASP A 437 2.11 -47.57 24.53
C ASP A 437 2.78 -46.23 24.88
N GLY A 438 4.12 -46.24 24.90
CA GLY A 438 4.97 -45.05 25.12
C GLY A 438 5.24 -44.69 26.60
N ILE A 439 4.60 -45.32 27.58
CA ILE A 439 4.83 -45.06 29.01
C ILE A 439 5.28 -46.35 29.71
N ILE A 440 6.49 -46.32 30.26
CA ILE A 440 6.98 -47.33 31.20
C ILE A 440 7.01 -46.69 32.57
N LEU A 441 6.22 -47.21 33.50
CA LEU A 441 6.35 -46.90 34.91
C LEU A 441 6.94 -48.08 35.63
N GLU A 442 8.13 -47.87 36.15
CA GLU A 442 8.71 -48.75 37.16
C GLU A 442 8.42 -48.13 38.52
N CYS A 443 7.65 -48.86 39.32
CA CYS A 443 7.31 -48.48 40.68
C CYS A 443 8.01 -49.44 41.63
N SER A 444 8.99 -48.94 42.38
CA SER A 444 9.55 -49.68 43.50
C SER A 444 8.62 -49.60 44.71
N PHE A 445 8.52 -50.71 45.45
CA PHE A 445 7.78 -50.76 46.71
C PHE A 445 8.73 -50.60 47.89
N ALA A 446 8.28 -49.94 48.96
CA ALA A 446 8.99 -50.02 50.22
C ALA A 446 8.84 -51.45 50.79
N SER A 447 9.97 -52.12 50.99
CA SER A 447 10.02 -53.43 51.64
C SER A 447 9.54 -53.30 53.09
N GLY A 448 8.26 -53.62 53.34
CA GLY A 448 7.64 -53.55 54.66
C GLY A 448 6.30 -52.79 54.71
N ASP A 449 5.93 -52.07 53.65
CA ASP A 449 4.65 -51.35 53.61
C ASP A 449 3.47 -52.31 53.34
N SER A 450 2.39 -52.14 54.11
CA SER A 450 1.13 -52.86 53.94
C SER A 450 -0.04 -51.88 54.07
N PRO A 451 -0.70 -51.51 52.95
CA PRO A 451 -0.46 -51.97 51.57
C PRO A 451 0.81 -51.36 50.95
N ALA A 452 1.33 -51.99 49.89
CA ALA A 452 2.53 -51.52 49.20
C ALA A 452 2.29 -50.13 48.55
N ALA A 453 3.21 -49.20 48.73
CA ALA A 453 3.15 -47.85 48.16
C ALA A 453 4.24 -47.60 47.12
N VAL A 454 3.97 -46.74 46.14
CA VAL A 454 4.92 -46.35 45.07
C VAL A 454 6.01 -45.43 45.63
N ARG A 455 7.29 -45.80 45.52
CA ARG A 455 8.41 -44.98 46.04
C ARG A 455 9.14 -44.17 44.98
N THR A 456 9.28 -44.72 43.79
CA THR A 456 9.94 -44.07 42.65
C THR A 456 9.11 -44.33 41.40
N VAL A 457 9.02 -43.34 40.51
CA VAL A 457 8.32 -43.44 39.24
C VAL A 457 9.29 -43.08 38.12
N TYR A 458 9.48 -43.98 37.17
CA TYR A 458 10.17 -43.66 35.91
C TYR A 458 9.11 -43.41 34.85
N SER A 459 9.31 -42.45 33.94
CA SER A 459 8.39 -42.21 32.82
C SER A 459 9.16 -41.80 31.58
N VAL A 460 8.71 -42.26 30.41
CA VAL A 460 9.11 -41.72 29.11
C VAL A 460 7.93 -40.84 28.63
N PRO A 461 8.09 -39.51 28.54
CA PRO A 461 7.04 -38.60 28.13
C PRO A 461 6.82 -38.64 26.61
N LEU A 462 5.70 -38.05 26.21
CA LEU A 462 5.16 -38.04 24.86
C LEU A 462 5.87 -36.98 24.01
N GLY A 463 6.42 -37.36 22.85
CA GLY A 463 6.83 -36.39 21.82
C GLY A 463 8.21 -35.72 21.97
N GLY A 464 9.01 -36.02 22.99
CA GLY A 464 10.41 -35.59 23.06
C GLY A 464 11.02 -35.58 24.48
N ALA A 465 12.29 -35.97 24.56
CA ALA A 465 13.19 -36.05 25.72
C ALA A 465 12.61 -36.64 27.02
N ALA A 466 13.01 -37.87 27.36
CA ALA A 466 12.73 -38.44 28.67
C ALA A 466 13.33 -37.61 29.81
N VAL A 467 12.46 -37.14 30.70
CA VAL A 467 12.80 -36.38 31.91
C VAL A 467 12.63 -37.29 33.12
N LYS A 468 13.69 -37.42 33.92
CA LYS A 468 13.65 -38.06 35.26
C LYS A 468 12.75 -37.29 36.17
N ILE A 469 12.09 -38.03 37.04
CA ILE A 469 11.04 -37.51 37.87
C ILE A 469 11.08 -38.34 39.18
N SER A 470 11.41 -37.69 40.29
CA SER A 470 12.11 -38.25 41.48
C SER A 470 11.30 -39.16 42.42
N GLY A 471 12.01 -40.04 43.15
CA GLY A 471 11.55 -40.73 44.37
C GLY A 471 11.87 -39.95 45.66
N ALA A 472 11.13 -40.24 46.74
CA ALA A 472 10.99 -39.39 47.93
C ALA A 472 12.22 -39.17 48.85
N GLU A 473 13.44 -39.61 48.49
CA GLU A 473 14.61 -39.44 49.37
C GLU A 473 15.96 -39.19 48.66
N GLU A 474 16.03 -39.19 47.33
CA GLU A 474 17.32 -39.15 46.62
C GLU A 474 17.41 -38.06 45.56
N VAL A 475 17.87 -36.88 45.99
CA VAL A 475 18.40 -35.84 45.11
C VAL A 475 19.93 -35.79 45.30
N PRO A 476 20.73 -36.41 44.42
CA PRO A 476 22.06 -35.88 44.11
C PRO A 476 21.90 -34.63 43.24
N ALA A 477 22.79 -33.66 43.40
CA ALA A 477 22.69 -32.30 42.83
C ALA A 477 22.59 -32.21 41.30
N ASP A 478 22.92 -33.29 40.57
CA ASP A 478 22.92 -33.33 39.12
C ASP A 478 21.91 -34.40 38.63
N GLY A 479 20.80 -33.94 38.02
CA GLY A 479 19.66 -34.76 37.59
C GLY A 479 19.95 -35.77 36.46
N ALA A 480 18.92 -36.43 35.93
CA ALA A 480 19.10 -37.24 34.71
C ALA A 480 19.22 -36.32 33.50
N TYR A 481 20.07 -36.72 32.58
CA TYR A 481 20.39 -35.96 31.38
C TYR A 481 20.31 -36.89 30.17
N LYS A 482 19.95 -36.32 29.02
CA LYS A 482 20.20 -36.96 27.73
C LYS A 482 21.70 -37.20 27.66
N ALA A 483 22.11 -38.46 27.62
CA ALA A 483 23.52 -38.80 27.56
C ALA A 483 24.01 -38.54 26.13
N ASP A 484 24.36 -37.30 25.83
CA ASP A 484 24.71 -36.85 24.47
C ASP A 484 25.98 -37.53 23.89
N ASN A 485 26.57 -38.52 24.59
CA ASN A 485 27.73 -39.28 24.12
C ASN A 485 27.72 -40.78 24.52
N ALA A 486 26.57 -41.37 24.88
CA ALA A 486 26.50 -42.82 25.17
C ALA A 486 26.25 -43.68 23.91
N LEU A 487 27.08 -43.49 22.88
CA LEU A 487 27.25 -44.45 21.77
C LEU A 487 28.76 -44.58 21.48
N PRO A 488 29.51 -45.23 22.38
CA PRO A 488 30.43 -46.27 21.90
C PRO A 488 30.66 -47.39 22.94
N SER A 489 30.89 -48.63 22.49
CA SER A 489 31.16 -49.87 23.26
C SER A 489 29.98 -50.67 23.86
N ALA A 490 29.09 -50.09 24.67
CA ALA A 490 28.03 -50.90 25.32
C ALA A 490 26.90 -51.32 24.36
N ALA A 491 26.45 -50.43 23.46
CA ALA A 491 25.41 -50.74 22.48
C ALA A 491 25.90 -51.68 21.35
N GLU A 492 27.19 -51.62 21.01
CA GLU A 492 27.83 -52.54 20.04
C GLU A 492 27.98 -53.96 20.61
N ALA A 493 28.30 -54.09 21.91
CA ALA A 493 28.35 -55.38 22.60
C ALA A 493 26.96 -56.07 22.71
N LEU A 494 25.88 -55.32 22.45
CA LEU A 494 24.49 -55.73 22.64
C LEU A 494 23.65 -55.70 21.35
N CYS A 495 24.28 -55.49 20.18
CA CYS A 495 23.66 -55.53 18.85
C CYS A 495 22.41 -54.63 18.66
N VAL A 496 22.36 -53.46 19.31
CA VAL A 496 21.24 -52.51 19.13
C VAL A 496 21.44 -51.69 17.84
N PRO A 497 20.46 -51.58 16.92
CA PRO A 497 20.61 -50.81 15.68
C PRO A 497 20.82 -49.31 16.00
N ALA A 498 22.05 -48.84 15.82
CA ALA A 498 22.51 -47.54 16.33
C ALA A 498 21.89 -46.29 15.66
N GLN A 499 21.15 -46.43 14.55
CA GLN A 499 20.79 -45.25 13.74
C GLN A 499 19.60 -44.44 14.26
N ASN A 500 18.76 -44.98 15.16
CA ASN A 500 17.55 -44.28 15.66
C ASN A 500 17.29 -44.45 17.17
N ALA A 501 18.28 -44.90 17.95
CA ALA A 501 18.13 -45.13 19.38
C ALA A 501 18.51 -43.88 20.20
N ILE A 502 17.62 -43.42 21.09
CA ILE A 502 17.89 -42.36 22.06
C ILE A 502 18.27 -43.02 23.39
N CYS A 503 19.43 -42.66 23.93
CA CYS A 503 19.92 -43.17 25.20
C CYS A 503 19.66 -42.17 26.34
N TYR A 504 19.07 -42.68 27.42
CA TYR A 504 18.81 -41.95 28.66
C TYR A 504 19.60 -42.60 29.79
N ALA A 505 20.15 -41.79 30.69
CA ALA A 505 20.92 -42.25 31.84
C ALA A 505 20.39 -41.63 33.13
N ALA A 506 20.32 -42.43 34.19
CA ALA A 506 20.04 -41.96 35.55
C ALA A 506 21.11 -42.48 36.50
N ALA A 507 21.80 -41.57 37.17
CA ALA A 507 22.73 -41.89 38.24
C ALA A 507 21.97 -42.04 39.57
N GLY A 508 22.18 -43.17 40.25
CA GLY A 508 21.91 -43.39 41.67
C GLY A 508 23.21 -43.30 42.48
N ASN A 509 23.09 -43.42 43.82
CA ASN A 509 24.23 -43.28 44.74
C ASN A 509 25.36 -44.31 44.49
N ASP A 510 25.03 -45.52 43.99
CA ASP A 510 25.99 -46.62 43.75
C ASP A 510 25.91 -47.24 42.34
N CYS A 511 25.00 -46.80 41.47
CA CYS A 511 24.83 -47.38 40.13
C CYS A 511 24.16 -46.40 39.15
N ALA A 512 24.48 -46.53 37.86
CA ALA A 512 23.79 -45.82 36.78
C ALA A 512 22.90 -46.81 36.01
N SER A 513 21.63 -46.42 35.81
CA SER A 513 20.71 -47.14 34.93
C SER A 513 20.61 -46.42 33.59
N TYR A 514 20.66 -47.19 32.51
CA TYR A 514 20.55 -46.70 31.14
C TYR A 514 19.33 -47.31 30.46
N TRP A 515 18.67 -46.51 29.63
CA TRP A 515 17.56 -46.93 28.77
C TRP A 515 17.83 -46.49 27.34
N TRP A 516 17.53 -47.37 26.39
CA TRP A 516 17.55 -47.05 24.97
C TRP A 516 16.14 -47.14 24.45
N THR A 517 15.67 -46.09 23.77
CA THR A 517 14.37 -46.09 23.09
C THR A 517 14.55 -45.85 21.60
N ALA A 518 13.67 -46.39 20.76
CA ALA A 518 13.58 -45.94 19.37
C ALA A 518 13.05 -44.50 19.30
N SER A 519 13.13 -43.89 18.12
CA SER A 519 12.62 -42.54 17.86
C SER A 519 11.11 -42.39 18.06
N ASP A 520 10.36 -43.50 18.07
CA ASP A 520 8.93 -43.57 18.36
C ASP A 520 8.61 -43.81 19.86
N GLY A 521 9.63 -43.90 20.72
CA GLY A 521 9.49 -44.13 22.17
C GLY A 521 9.50 -45.61 22.58
N THR A 522 9.58 -46.56 21.64
CA THR A 522 9.66 -48.00 21.96
C THR A 522 10.92 -48.29 22.77
N LEU A 523 10.81 -48.90 23.96
CA LEU A 523 11.98 -49.33 24.73
C LEU A 523 12.71 -50.46 24.00
N LEU A 524 13.95 -50.20 23.62
CA LEU A 524 14.85 -51.15 22.98
C LEU A 524 15.60 -51.98 24.04
N MET A 525 16.07 -51.34 25.11
CA MET A 525 16.87 -52.02 26.14
C MET A 525 16.97 -51.24 27.46
N ARG A 526 17.29 -51.94 28.56
CA ARG A 526 17.68 -51.37 29.86
C ARG A 526 18.97 -52.05 30.36
N SER A 527 19.87 -51.29 30.99
CA SER A 527 21.05 -51.86 31.66
C SER A 527 20.67 -52.57 32.96
N VAL A 528 21.23 -53.77 33.20
CA VAL A 528 21.11 -54.49 34.47
C VAL A 528 22.04 -53.82 35.51
N THR A 529 21.55 -53.57 36.72
CA THR A 529 22.32 -52.99 37.83
C THR A 529 23.56 -53.81 38.16
N ALA A 530 24.75 -53.27 37.90
CA ALA A 530 26.02 -53.93 38.21
C ALA A 530 26.37 -53.78 39.70
N GLY A 531 25.94 -54.74 40.50
CA GLY A 531 26.35 -54.92 41.89
C GLY A 531 27.30 -56.11 42.06
N SER A 532 28.48 -56.08 41.44
CA SER A 532 29.63 -56.92 41.84
C SER A 532 30.87 -56.58 41.00
N THR A 533 31.92 -56.18 41.70
CA THR A 533 33.26 -55.82 41.19
C THR A 533 33.88 -56.87 40.26
N VAL A 534 34.35 -56.43 39.09
CA VAL A 534 35.32 -57.17 38.26
C VAL A 534 36.56 -56.27 38.10
N PRO A 535 37.77 -56.76 38.41
CA PRO A 535 38.97 -55.92 38.41
C PRO A 535 39.36 -55.52 36.98
N ALA A 536 39.89 -54.31 36.84
CA ALA A 536 40.33 -53.75 35.56
C ALA A 536 41.36 -54.65 34.87
N PRO A 537 41.21 -54.95 33.56
CA PRO A 537 42.28 -55.58 32.81
C PRO A 537 43.33 -54.53 32.46
N SER A 538 44.57 -54.81 32.87
CA SER A 538 45.79 -54.15 32.41
C SER A 538 45.94 -54.24 30.90
N GLU A 539 46.42 -53.16 30.28
CA GLU A 539 46.93 -53.15 28.91
C GLU A 539 48.01 -54.23 28.74
N ASP A 540 47.75 -55.26 27.95
CA ASP A 540 48.76 -55.84 27.08
C ASP A 540 48.14 -56.73 25.98
N THR A 541 48.78 -56.65 24.82
CA THR A 541 48.33 -57.07 23.50
C THR A 541 48.38 -58.58 23.22
N ASN A 542 47.40 -59.07 22.44
CA ASN A 542 47.52 -60.04 21.34
C ASN A 542 47.93 -61.50 21.63
N THR A 543 47.03 -62.46 21.37
CA THR A 543 47.39 -63.80 20.82
C THR A 543 46.18 -64.47 20.18
N ASP A 544 46.30 -64.80 18.89
CA ASP A 544 45.39 -65.66 18.10
C ASP A 544 45.19 -67.04 18.76
N MET A 545 43.93 -67.47 18.89
CA MET A 545 43.56 -68.85 19.20
C MET A 545 43.64 -69.67 17.90
N GLN A 546 44.35 -70.80 17.93
CA GLN A 546 44.52 -71.67 16.76
C GLN A 546 43.27 -72.55 16.55
N ASP A 547 42.90 -72.78 15.28
CA ASP A 547 41.68 -73.48 14.81
C ASP A 547 41.37 -74.81 15.52
N ASP A 548 42.38 -75.48 16.05
CA ASP A 548 42.25 -76.78 16.73
C ASP A 548 41.51 -76.65 18.09
N GLU A 549 41.60 -75.51 18.79
CA GLU A 549 40.85 -75.27 20.04
C GLU A 549 39.37 -74.96 19.79
N ILE A 550 39.06 -74.35 18.64
CA ILE A 550 37.68 -74.04 18.24
C ILE A 550 36.95 -75.32 17.84
N ALA A 551 37.61 -76.23 17.10
CA ALA A 551 37.03 -77.52 16.73
C ALA A 551 36.63 -78.36 17.97
N GLN A 552 37.46 -78.35 19.01
CA GLN A 552 37.19 -79.10 20.25
C GLN A 552 36.00 -78.53 21.05
N LEU A 553 35.74 -77.22 20.95
CA LEU A 553 34.60 -76.55 21.58
C LEU A 553 33.26 -76.90 20.91
N PHE A 554 33.25 -77.05 19.58
CA PHE A 554 32.06 -77.45 18.81
C PHE A 554 31.70 -78.93 19.03
N GLU A 555 32.71 -79.80 19.13
CA GLU A 555 32.51 -81.23 19.44
C GLU A 555 31.87 -81.43 20.83
N ASN A 556 32.24 -80.60 21.82
CA ASN A 556 31.72 -80.65 23.19
C ASN A 556 30.25 -80.24 23.32
N ILE A 557 29.70 -79.50 22.35
CA ILE A 557 28.28 -79.13 22.28
C ILE A 557 27.50 -79.96 21.24
N GLY A 558 28.15 -80.95 20.63
CA GLY A 558 27.53 -81.91 19.70
C GLY A 558 27.27 -81.37 18.30
N LEU A 559 28.06 -80.41 17.83
CA LEU A 559 27.94 -79.81 16.49
C LEU A 559 29.22 -80.02 15.68
N ASP A 560 29.08 -80.31 14.39
CA ASP A 560 30.22 -80.42 13.46
C ASP A 560 30.52 -79.06 12.83
N ILE A 561 31.79 -78.66 12.87
CA ILE A 561 32.25 -77.37 12.35
C ILE A 561 32.24 -77.33 10.80
N GLU A 562 32.27 -78.49 10.13
CA GLU A 562 32.15 -78.59 8.67
C GLU A 562 30.74 -78.19 8.18
N ASP A 563 29.69 -78.39 8.98
CA ASP A 563 28.32 -77.97 8.64
C ASP A 563 28.20 -76.43 8.55
N PHE A 564 28.97 -75.70 9.37
CA PHE A 564 28.98 -74.23 9.37
C PHE A 564 29.81 -73.64 8.23
N ARG A 565 30.90 -74.30 7.82
CA ARG A 565 31.67 -73.89 6.63
C ARG A 565 30.85 -74.00 5.34
N SER A 566 29.90 -74.93 5.28
CA SER A 566 28.98 -75.07 4.13
C SER A 566 27.97 -73.91 4.01
N LEU A 567 27.77 -73.15 5.10
CA LEU A 567 26.90 -71.97 5.19
C LEU A 567 27.66 -70.64 4.99
N GLY A 568 28.97 -70.69 4.77
CA GLY A 568 29.80 -69.55 4.42
C GLY A 568 30.19 -68.63 5.59
N PHE A 569 30.20 -69.15 6.82
CA PHE A 569 30.70 -68.45 8.01
C PHE A 569 32.17 -68.76 8.28
#